data_AF-A0A563U142-F1
#
_entry.id   AF-A0A563U142-F1
#
_cell.length_a   1.000
_cell.length_b   1.000
_cell.length_c   1.000
_cell.angle_alpha   90.00
_cell.angle_beta   90.00
_cell.angle_gamma   90.00
#
_symmetry.space_group_name_H-M   'P 1'
#
loop_
_entity.id
_entity.type
_entity.pdbx_description
1 polymer ?
#
loop_
_entity_poly.entity_id
_entity_poly.type
_entity_poly.pdbx_seq_one_letter_code
_entity_poly.pdbx_strand_id
1 'polypeptide(L)' 'MSKHELKIGTTLRYLGRPFEGFNKMITKAIFLGYDCSGWNSIWIEYLGAPRLVALADIAVDEE' A
#
# COMPACT_ATOMS: atom_id res chain seq x y z
N MET A 1 -1.11 15.99 -6.23
CA MET A 1 -2.15 14.94 -6.16
C MET A 1 -2.98 15.23 -4.93
N SER A 2 -4.30 15.33 -5.07
CA SER A 2 -5.21 15.59 -3.93
C SER A 2 -4.95 14.56 -2.84
N LYS A 3 -4.70 15.03 -1.62
CA LYS A 3 -4.60 14.21 -0.42
C LYS A 3 -5.98 13.61 -0.13
N HIS A 4 -6.37 12.58 -0.86
CA HIS A 4 -7.39 11.68 -0.35
C HIS A 4 -6.71 10.91 0.78
N GLU A 5 -7.05 11.28 2.01
CA GLU A 5 -6.64 10.52 3.19
C GLU A 5 -7.14 9.08 2.99
N LEU A 6 -6.21 8.15 2.85
CA LEU A 6 -6.53 6.74 2.77
C LEU A 6 -7.14 6.32 4.09
N LYS A 7 -8.26 5.61 4.03
CA LYS A 7 -8.91 5.06 5.22
C LYS A 7 -8.36 3.66 5.47
N ILE A 8 -8.14 3.32 6.73
CA ILE A 8 -7.75 1.96 7.13
C ILE A 8 -8.76 0.97 6.54
N GLY A 9 -8.28 -0.07 5.88
CA GLY A 9 -9.11 -1.04 5.16
C GLY A 9 -9.33 -0.74 3.67
N THR A 10 -8.90 0.41 3.16
CA THR A 10 -8.95 0.71 1.72
C THR A 10 -8.16 -0.35 0.94
N THR A 11 -8.77 -0.91 -0.11
CA THR A 11 -8.07 -1.79 -1.03
C THR A 11 -7.14 -0.96 -1.91
N LEU A 12 -5.90 -1.40 -2.01
CA LEU A 12 -4.84 -0.78 -2.75
C LEU A 12 -4.26 -1.77 -3.77
N ARG A 13 -3.58 -1.21 -4.77
CA ARG A 13 -2.79 -1.97 -5.72
C ARG A 13 -1.31 -1.64 -5.54
N TYR A 14 -0.52 -2.64 -5.19
CA TYR A 14 0.93 -2.53 -5.10
C TYR A 14 1.56 -2.61 -6.50
N LEU A 15 2.26 -1.55 -6.86
CA LEU A 15 2.96 -1.33 -8.13
C LEU A 15 4.49 -1.20 -7.95
N GLY A 16 4.96 -1.30 -6.71
CA GLY A 16 6.38 -1.14 -6.39
C GLY A 16 7.27 -2.28 -6.84
N ARG A 17 8.53 -2.21 -6.40
CA ARG A 17 9.53 -3.21 -6.74
C ARG A 17 9.25 -4.55 -6.05
N PRO A 18 9.58 -5.69 -6.69
CA PRO A 18 9.50 -7.00 -6.04
C PRO A 18 10.31 -7.04 -4.74
N PHE A 19 9.75 -7.70 -3.73
CA PHE A 19 10.38 -8.00 -2.45
C PHE A 19 10.26 -9.50 -2.14
N GLU A 20 10.92 -9.97 -1.08
CA GLU A 20 10.83 -11.38 -0.66
C GLU A 20 9.38 -11.76 -0.31
N GLY A 21 8.82 -12.74 -1.04
CA GLY A 21 7.42 -13.15 -0.93
C GLY A 21 6.44 -12.33 -1.78
N PHE A 22 6.91 -11.45 -2.66
CA PHE A 22 6.05 -10.75 -3.62
C PHE A 22 5.55 -11.68 -4.73
N ASN A 23 4.25 -11.66 -4.99
CA ASN A 23 3.64 -12.38 -6.10
C ASN A 23 3.12 -11.39 -7.16
N LYS A 24 3.77 -11.36 -8.32
CA LYS A 24 3.40 -10.47 -9.44
C LYS A 24 1.97 -10.64 -9.96
N MET A 25 1.33 -11.80 -9.71
CA MET A 25 -0.06 -12.04 -10.09
C MET A 25 -1.05 -11.43 -9.09
N ILE A 26 -0.60 -11.16 -7.85
CA ILE A 26 -1.42 -10.61 -6.78
C ILE A 26 -0.87 -9.24 -6.44
N THR A 27 -1.48 -8.20 -6.98
CA THR A 27 -1.12 -6.81 -6.67
C THR A 27 -2.02 -6.22 -5.58
N LYS A 28 -3.06 -6.94 -5.15
CA LYS A 28 -4.00 -6.47 -4.13
C LYS A 28 -3.30 -6.37 -2.77
N ALA A 29 -3.48 -5.22 -2.12
CA ALA A 29 -3.03 -4.94 -0.77
C ALA A 29 -4.14 -4.19 0.00
N ILE A 30 -4.04 -4.13 1.33
CA ILE A 30 -4.98 -3.38 2.17
C ILE A 30 -4.21 -2.30 2.92
N PHE A 31 -4.71 -1.06 2.93
CA PHE A 31 -4.11 0.03 3.69
C PHE A 31 -4.29 -0.19 5.20
N LEU A 32 -3.18 -0.16 5.95
CA LEU A 32 -3.17 -0.29 7.41
C LEU A 32 -2.95 1.04 8.13
N GLY A 33 -2.29 2.00 7.49
CA GLY A 33 -2.04 3.32 8.09
C GLY A 33 -0.81 4.03 7.52
N TYR A 34 -0.61 5.26 7.94
CA TYR A 34 0.60 6.03 7.64
C TYR A 34 1.71 5.66 8.63
N ASP A 35 2.96 5.73 8.17
CA ASP A 35 4.10 5.66 9.09
C ASP A 35 4.11 6.88 10.03
N CYS A 36 4.73 6.76 11.21
CA CYS A 36 4.85 7.85 12.18
C CYS A 36 5.57 9.08 11.60
N SER A 37 6.41 8.89 10.59
CA SER A 37 7.06 9.98 9.83
C SER A 37 6.13 10.67 8.82
N GLY A 38 4.94 10.12 8.57
CA GLY A 38 3.74 10.75 8.00
C GLY A 38 3.73 11.11 6.51
N TRP A 39 4.85 11.05 5.80
CA TRP A 39 4.94 11.79 4.53
C TRP A 39 5.18 10.94 3.28
N ASN A 40 5.92 9.83 3.38
CA ASN A 40 6.39 9.10 2.18
C ASN A 40 6.06 7.61 2.18
N SER A 41 5.76 7.03 3.33
CA SER A 41 5.58 5.59 3.48
C SER A 41 4.29 5.27 4.20
N ILE A 42 3.70 4.15 3.81
CA ILE A 42 2.46 3.62 4.38
C ILE A 42 2.63 2.15 4.73
N TRP A 43 1.89 1.73 5.74
CA TRP A 43 1.72 0.33 6.08
C TRP A 43 0.60 -0.26 5.24
N ILE A 44 0.88 -1.42 4.65
CA ILE A 44 -0.09 -2.23 3.93
C ILE A 44 -0.10 -3.65 4.48
N GLU A 45 -1.23 -4.34 4.39
CA GLU A 45 -1.29 -5.79 4.47
C GLU A 45 -1.16 -6.36 3.05
N TYR A 46 -0.18 -7.23 2.85
CA TYR A 46 0.02 -7.95 1.60
C TYR A 46 0.19 -9.43 1.88
N LEU A 47 -0.71 -10.25 1.34
CA LEU A 47 -0.76 -11.70 1.57
C LEU A 47 -0.75 -12.09 3.06
N GLY A 48 -1.47 -11.34 3.90
CA GLY A 48 -1.56 -11.58 5.34
C GLY A 48 -0.35 -11.11 6.16
N ALA A 49 0.62 -10.42 5.55
CA ALA A 49 1.78 -9.86 6.24
C ALA A 49 1.80 -8.33 6.15
N PRO A 50 2.04 -7.60 7.26
CA PRO A 50 2.20 -6.16 7.24
C PRO A 50 3.54 -5.77 6.60
N ARG A 51 3.52 -4.77 5.72
CA ARG A 51 4.70 -4.25 5.03
C ARG A 51 4.67 -2.74 4.94
N LEU A 52 5.82 -2.12 5.13
CA LEU A 52 6.01 -0.69 4.91
C LEU A 52 6.46 -0.47 3.46
N VAL A 53 5.73 0.36 2.72
CA VAL A 53 5.98 0.65 1.32
C VAL A 53 5.88 2.15 1.05
N ALA A 54 6.49 2.62 -0.04
CA ALA A 54 6.35 4.01 -0.44
C ALA A 54 4.93 4.27 -0.96
N LEU A 55 4.39 5.46 -0.67
CA LEU A 55 3.10 5.89 -1.23
C LEU A 55 3.14 5.92 -2.77
N ALA A 56 4.31 6.18 -3.35
CA ALA A 56 4.52 6.18 -4.81
C ALA A 56 4.44 4.78 -5.44
N ASP A 57 4.60 3.73 -4.64
CA ASP A 57 4.52 2.33 -5.08
C ASP A 57 3.08 1.78 -5.02
N ILE A 58 2.09 2.66 -4.79
CA ILE A 58 0.69 2.30 -4.58
C ILE A 58 -0.19 3.04 -5.57
N ALA A 59 -1.15 2.32 -6.15
CA ALA A 59 -2.31 2.90 -6.79
C ALA A 59 -3.56 2.63 -5.95
N VAL A 60 -4.41 3.65 -5.84
CA VAL A 60 -5.76 3.52 -5.29
C VAL A 60 -6.65 3.10 -6.45
N ASP A 61 -7.32 1.95 -6.33
CA ASP A 61 -8.40 1.61 -7.25
C ASP A 61 -9.61 2.46 -6.82
N GLU A 62 -9.78 3.62 -7.43
CA GLU A 62 -11.05 4.35 -7.40
C GLU A 62 -12.05 3.53 -8.24
N GLU A 63 -13.15 3.08 -7.61
CA GLU A 63 -14.27 2.44 -8.31
C GLU A 63 -14.89 3.35 -9.37
#